data_AF-A0A921CLZ9-F1
#
_entry.id   AF-A0A921CLZ9-F1
#
_cell.length_a   1.000
_cell.length_b   1.000
_cell.length_c   1.000
_cell.angle_alpha   90.00
_cell.angle_beta   90.00
_cell.angle_gamma   90.00
#
_symmetry.space_group_name_H-M   'P 1'
#
loop_
_entity.id
_entity.type
_entity.pdbx_description
1 polymer ?
#
loop_
_entity_poly.entity_id
_entity_poly.type
_entity_poly.pdbx_seq_one_letter_code
_entity_poly.pdbx_strand_id
1 'polypeptide(L)'
;MRAVLITLILLLAAGALVAVALEMPPLGAPGAPALASPLTAYYQARAFYETACPNQVAAIVADYRAYDTLGETTVLFTAVAAILTLKHSRKEERDRG
;
A
#
# COMPACT_ATOMS: atom_id res chain seq x y z
N MET A 1 -1.37 12.28 32.18
CA MET A 1 -2.74 11.95 31.75
C MET A 1 -2.86 11.77 30.23
N ARG A 2 -2.44 12.73 29.39
CA ARG A 2 -2.49 12.59 27.92
C ARG A 2 -1.74 11.36 27.38
N ALA A 3 -0.51 11.14 27.82
CA ALA A 3 0.27 9.97 27.41
C ALA A 3 -0.42 8.65 27.79
N VAL A 4 -0.93 8.55 29.03
CA VAL A 4 -1.69 7.37 29.50
C VAL A 4 -2.94 7.14 28.63
N LEU A 5 -3.69 8.19 28.31
CA LEU A 5 -4.86 8.10 27.44
C LEU A 5 -4.48 7.62 26.03
N ILE A 6 -3.41 8.17 25.43
CA ILE A 6 -2.92 7.75 24.11
C ILE A 6 -2.49 6.29 24.15
N THR A 7 -1.75 5.87 25.18
CA THR A 7 -1.32 4.48 25.33
C THR A 7 -2.52 3.53 25.44
N LEU A 8 -3.55 3.89 26.21
CA LEU A 8 -4.77 3.08 26.31
C LEU A 8 -5.50 2.97 24.98
N ILE A 9 -5.59 4.06 24.21
CA ILE A 9 -6.20 4.05 22.88
C ILE A 9 -5.42 3.14 21.93
N LEU A 10 -4.09 3.22 21.92
CA LEU A 10 -3.24 2.38 21.07
C LEU A 10 -3.34 0.90 21.45
N LEU A 11 -3.39 0.59 22.75
CA LEU A 11 -3.58 -0.79 23.22
C LEU A 11 -4.95 -1.34 22.82
N LEU A 12 -6.00 -0.53 22.91
CA LEU A 12 -7.34 -0.91 22.47
C LEU A 12 -7.39 -1.16 20.96
N ALA A 13 -6.78 -0.28 20.16
CA ALA A 13 -6.68 -0.45 18.71
C ALA A 13 -5.87 -1.70 18.34
N ALA A 14 -4.73 -1.93 18.99
CA ALA A 14 -3.92 -3.12 18.77
C ALA A 14 -4.67 -4.40 19.17
N GLY A 15 -5.37 -4.40 20.31
CA GLY A 15 -6.20 -5.51 20.75
C GLY A 15 -7.32 -5.82 19.77
N ALA A 16 -7.99 -4.79 19.23
CA ALA A 16 -9.00 -4.95 18.20
C ALA A 16 -8.43 -5.55 16.90
N LEU A 17 -7.26 -5.07 16.44
CA LEU A 17 -6.58 -5.62 15.27
C LEU A 17 -6.19 -7.09 15.47
N VAL A 18 -5.68 -7.45 16.64
CA VAL A 18 -5.35 -8.85 16.97
C VAL A 18 -6.61 -9.71 17.00
N ALA A 19 -7.70 -9.24 17.63
CA ALA A 19 -8.95 -9.98 17.68
C ALA A 19 -9.47 -10.31 16.27
N VAL A 20 -9.48 -9.34 15.35
CA VAL A 20 -9.87 -9.57 13.95
C VAL A 20 -8.89 -10.49 13.23
N ALA A 21 -7.58 -10.37 13.48
CA ALA A 21 -6.59 -11.25 12.87
C ALA A 21 -6.76 -12.72 13.29
N LEU A 22 -7.20 -12.97 14.53
CA LEU A 22 -7.48 -14.32 15.03
C LEU A 22 -8.71 -14.98 14.36
N GLU A 23 -9.60 -14.18 13.76
CA GLU A 23 -10.76 -14.67 12.99
C GLU A 23 -10.42 -14.99 11.53
N MET A 24 -9.19 -14.70 11.07
CA MET A 24 -8.80 -14.99 9.69
C MET A 24 -8.74 -16.49 9.41
N PRO A 25 -9.10 -16.92 8.17
CA PRO A 25 -8.95 -18.31 7.77
C PRO A 25 -7.50 -18.80 7.91
N PRO A 26 -7.30 -20.11 8.19
CA PRO A 26 -5.98 -20.71 8.16
C PRO A 26 -5.28 -20.44 6.82
N LEU A 27 -3.95 -20.27 6.88
CA LEU A 27 -3.15 -20.00 5.70
C LEU A 27 -3.31 -21.13 4.68
N GLY A 28 -3.63 -20.79 3.42
CA GLY A 28 -3.82 -21.78 2.35
C GLY A 28 -5.17 -22.51 2.36
N ALA A 29 -6.12 -22.14 3.24
CA ALA A 29 -7.45 -22.72 3.22
C ALA A 29 -8.13 -22.49 1.85
N PRO A 30 -8.67 -23.53 1.17
CA PRO A 30 -9.28 -23.41 -0.15
C PRO A 30 -10.46 -22.43 -0.21
N GLY A 31 -11.20 -22.31 0.89
CA GLY A 31 -12.31 -21.36 1.05
C GLY A 31 -11.91 -19.97 1.55
N ALA A 32 -10.60 -19.69 1.70
CA ALA A 32 -10.15 -18.37 2.12
C ALA A 32 -10.59 -17.32 1.09
N PRO A 33 -11.16 -16.16 1.51
CA PRO A 33 -11.69 -15.15 0.58
C PRO A 33 -10.68 -14.68 -0.49
N ALA A 34 -9.39 -14.62 -0.13
CA ALA A 34 -8.33 -14.25 -1.06
C ALA A 34 -8.15 -15.27 -2.21
N LEU A 35 -8.39 -16.56 -1.96
CA LEU A 35 -8.25 -17.62 -2.95
C LEU A 35 -9.56 -17.93 -3.67
N ALA A 36 -10.68 -17.89 -2.95
CA ALA A 36 -12.02 -18.15 -3.48
C ALA A 36 -12.59 -16.99 -4.31
N SER A 37 -11.93 -15.83 -4.32
CA SER A 37 -12.36 -14.67 -5.12
C SER A 37 -12.37 -15.01 -6.63
N PRO A 38 -13.45 -14.68 -7.35
CA PRO A 38 -13.49 -14.83 -8.81
C PRO A 38 -12.37 -14.06 -9.53
N LEU A 39 -11.89 -12.96 -8.94
CA LEU A 39 -10.80 -12.17 -9.49
C LEU A 39 -9.47 -12.92 -9.47
N THR A 40 -9.22 -13.72 -8.43
CA THR A 40 -8.00 -14.53 -8.32
C THR A 40 -7.94 -15.53 -9.48
N ALA A 41 -9.04 -16.25 -9.73
CA ALA A 41 -9.14 -17.16 -10.86
C ALA A 41 -9.04 -16.42 -12.22
N TYR A 42 -9.67 -15.25 -12.34
CA TYR A 42 -9.62 -14.42 -13.55
C TYR A 42 -8.19 -14.00 -13.88
N TYR A 43 -7.47 -13.38 -12.94
CA TYR A 43 -6.09 -12.95 -13.16
C TYR A 43 -5.18 -14.14 -13.44
N GLN A 44 -5.37 -15.25 -12.73
CA GLN A 44 -4.56 -16.44 -12.94
C GLN A 44 -4.71 -17.01 -14.36
N ALA A 45 -5.93 -17.01 -14.90
CA ALA A 45 -6.22 -17.54 -16.23
C ALA A 45 -5.92 -16.57 -17.37
N ARG A 46 -6.09 -15.25 -17.15
CA ARG A 46 -6.13 -14.26 -18.25
C ARG A 46 -5.01 -13.24 -18.25
N ALA A 47 -4.31 -13.01 -17.13
CA ALA A 47 -3.34 -11.91 -17.02
C ALA A 47 -2.29 -11.94 -18.14
N PHE A 48 -1.70 -13.09 -18.43
CA PHE A 48 -0.69 -13.20 -19.49
C PHE A 48 -1.28 -12.88 -20.88
N TYR A 49 -2.48 -13.38 -21.19
CA TYR A 49 -3.08 -13.20 -22.51
C TYR A 49 -3.56 -11.76 -22.75
N GLU A 50 -3.90 -11.02 -21.69
CA GLU A 50 -4.40 -9.65 -21.79
C GLU A 50 -3.29 -8.60 -21.73
N THR A 51 -2.17 -8.92 -21.06
CA THR A 51 -1.08 -7.95 -20.80
C THR A 51 0.23 -8.30 -21.50
N ALA A 52 0.35 -9.53 -22.04
CA ALA A 52 1.60 -10.13 -22.51
C ALA A 52 2.73 -10.15 -21.44
N CYS A 53 2.41 -9.91 -20.16
CA CYS A 53 3.35 -9.93 -19.06
C CYS A 53 3.37 -11.32 -18.40
N PRO A 54 4.51 -12.04 -18.39
CA PRO A 54 4.59 -13.36 -17.79
C PRO A 54 4.52 -13.32 -16.26
N ASN A 55 4.82 -12.18 -15.63
CA ASN A 55 4.73 -12.01 -14.19
C ASN A 55 3.33 -11.51 -13.82
N GLN A 56 2.54 -12.36 -13.16
CA GLN A 56 1.16 -12.02 -12.80
C GLN A 56 1.06 -10.85 -11.83
N VAL A 57 2.00 -10.72 -10.89
CA VAL A 57 1.99 -9.59 -9.95
C VAL A 57 2.22 -8.28 -10.71
N ALA A 58 3.22 -8.25 -11.60
CA ALA A 58 3.51 -7.09 -12.43
C ALA A 58 2.33 -6.73 -13.34
N ALA A 59 1.71 -7.72 -14.00
CA ALA A 59 0.50 -7.52 -14.79
C ALA A 59 -0.64 -6.90 -13.98
N ILE A 60 -0.84 -7.36 -12.74
CA ILE A 60 -1.89 -6.82 -11.86
C ILE A 60 -1.59 -5.37 -11.47
N VAL A 61 -0.39 -5.05 -11.00
CA VAL A 61 -0.10 -3.68 -10.50
C VAL A 61 0.10 -2.67 -11.61
N ALA A 62 0.67 -3.07 -12.76
CA ALA A 62 1.02 -2.16 -13.84
C ALA A 62 -0.09 -2.02 -14.90
N ASP A 63 -0.91 -3.06 -15.14
CA ASP A 63 -1.96 -3.02 -16.16
C ASP A 63 -3.36 -2.94 -15.52
N TYR A 64 -3.78 -3.95 -14.74
CA TYR A 64 -5.14 -3.99 -14.20
C TYR A 64 -5.40 -2.92 -13.11
N ARG A 65 -4.40 -2.65 -12.28
CA ARG A 65 -4.45 -1.70 -11.15
C ARG A 65 -3.46 -0.54 -11.31
N ALA A 66 -3.19 -0.17 -12.56
CA ALA A 66 -2.26 0.89 -12.90
C ALA A 66 -2.53 2.21 -12.16
N TYR A 67 -3.79 2.53 -11.87
CA TYR A 67 -4.17 3.74 -11.14
C TYR A 67 -3.68 3.77 -9.69
N ASP A 68 -3.65 2.62 -9.00
CA ASP A 68 -3.14 2.55 -7.63
C ASP A 68 -1.62 2.84 -7.62
N THR A 69 -0.87 2.23 -8.54
CA THR A 69 0.58 2.48 -8.70
C THR A 69 0.89 3.87 -9.26
N LEU A 70 0.04 4.44 -10.12
CA LEU A 70 0.15 5.84 -10.54
C LEU A 70 -0.01 6.80 -9.35
N GLY A 71 -0.93 6.48 -8.42
CA GLY A 71 -1.08 7.19 -7.16
C GLY A 71 0.19 7.11 -6.31
N GLU A 72 0.73 5.90 -6.10
CA GLU A 72 1.97 5.69 -5.35
C GLU A 72 3.15 6.48 -5.93
N THR A 73 3.35 6.42 -7.25
CA THR A 73 4.42 7.15 -7.94
C THR A 73 4.22 8.66 -7.85
N THR A 74 2.98 9.15 -7.89
CA THR A 74 2.66 10.58 -7.67
C THR A 74 3.01 11.02 -6.25
N VAL A 75 2.68 10.21 -5.24
CA VAL A 75 3.04 10.51 -3.84
C VAL A 75 4.56 10.57 -3.67
N LEU A 76 5.31 9.62 -4.24
CA LEU A 76 6.77 9.64 -4.19
C LEU A 76 7.36 10.83 -4.94
N PHE A 77 6.85 11.13 -6.13
CA PHE A 77 7.29 12.27 -6.93
C PHE A 77 7.08 13.59 -6.18
N THR A 78 5.89 13.79 -5.59
CA THR A 78 5.57 14.99 -4.82
C THR A 78 6.41 15.10 -3.56
N ALA A 79 6.70 14.00 -2.87
CA ALA A 79 7.60 13.99 -1.72
C ALA A 79 9.03 14.43 -2.11
N VAL A 80 9.59 13.90 -3.20
CA VAL A 80 10.91 14.30 -3.71
C VAL A 80 10.91 15.77 -4.15
N ALA A 81 9.89 16.21 -4.88
CA ALA A 81 9.75 17.59 -5.32
C ALA A 81 9.69 18.56 -4.12
N ALA A 82 8.94 18.21 -3.07
CA ALA A 82 8.85 19.00 -1.84
C ALA A 82 10.21 19.13 -1.14
N ILE A 83 10.97 18.05 -1.01
CA ILE A 83 12.31 18.06 -0.40
C ILE A 83 13.27 18.96 -1.20
N LEU A 84 13.28 18.84 -2.53
CA LEU A 84 14.16 19.64 -3.39
C LEU A 84 13.83 21.14 -3.29
N THR A 85 12.53 21.47 -3.29
CA THR A 85 12.06 22.86 -3.16
C THR A 85 12.48 23.45 -1.82
N LEU A 86 12.23 22.74 -0.71
CA LEU A 86 12.61 23.20 0.63
C LEU A 86 14.12 23.38 0.78
N LYS A 87 14.92 22.46 0.23
CA LYS A 87 16.38 22.55 0.27
C LYS A 87 16.90 23.74 -0.54
N HIS A 88 16.28 24.05 -1.67
CA HIS A 88 16.64 25.21 -2.48
C HIS A 88 16.36 26.52 -1.76
N SER A 89 15.15 26.68 -1.19
CA SER A 89 14.78 27.87 -0.41
C SER A 89 15.72 28.12 0.78
N ARG A 90 16.13 27.07 1.48
CA ARG A 90 17.11 27.17 2.59
C ARG A 90 18.51 27.61 2.16
N LYS A 91 18.95 27.23 0.95
CA LYS A 91 20.26 27.65 0.43
C LYS A 91 20.25 29.14 0.11
N GLU A 92 19.19 29.63 -0.53
CA GLU A 92 19.04 31.06 -0.86
C GLU A 92 18.99 31.96 0.38
N GLU A 93 18.32 31.52 1.46
CA GLU A 93 18.30 32.25 2.73
C GLU A 93 19.70 32.35 3.36
N ARG A 94 20.50 31.28 3.28
CA ARG A 94 21.86 31.26 3.84
C ARG A 94 22.84 32.11 3.04
N ASP A 95 22.71 32.13 1.72
CA ASP A 95 23.62 32.89 0.85
C ASP A 95 23.28 34.40 0.83
N ARG A 96 22.14 34.82 1.41
CA ARG A 96 21.70 36.24 1.52
C ARG A 96 22.00 36.91 2.87
N GLY A 97 22.40 36.16 3.90
CA GLY A 97 22.79 36.67 5.22
C GLY A 97 24.30 36.74 5.37
#